data_AF-A0A8D6PRA8-F1
#
_entry.id   AF-A0A8D6PRA8-F1
#
_cell.length_a   1.000
_cell.length_b   1.000
_cell.length_c   1.000
_cell.angle_alpha   90.00
_cell.angle_beta   90.00
_cell.angle_gamma   90.00
#
_symmetry.space_group_name_H-M   'P 1'
#
loop_
_entity.id
_entity.type
_entity.pdbx_description
1 polymer ?
#
loop_
_entity_poly.entity_id
_entity_poly.type
_entity_poly.pdbx_seq_one_letter_code
_entity_poly.pdbx_strand_id
1 'polypeptide(L)'
;MDNVERIVKLLLMDKDFNDKEKLRDLYKEYIKTKDEISYLENILEDFETLDTNINHIKRYSEIVKSLLPKLSKFTNIPIFVDIVKMLETVDNIDTKELESLRWEINKEIEELNDKLKTIRNEIMAIVVNESLSKIRSSNLEEFLKYLENNKENKKLEIDEYKEEPKVVD
;
A
#
# COMPACT_ATOMS: atom_id res chain seq x y z
N MET A 1 11.64 -4.61 5.68
CA MET A 1 11.10 -3.64 6.65
C MET A 1 12.10 -2.50 6.76
N ASP A 2 11.65 -1.26 6.55
CA ASP A 2 12.50 -0.07 6.55
C ASP A 2 13.18 0.11 7.92
N ASN A 3 14.47 0.47 7.94
CA ASN A 3 15.24 0.71 9.16
C ASN A 3 14.57 1.79 10.02
N VAL A 4 13.94 2.79 9.40
CA VAL A 4 13.20 3.84 10.11
C VAL A 4 11.99 3.26 10.87
N GLU A 5 11.19 2.40 10.23
CA GLU A 5 10.02 1.78 10.89
C GLU A 5 10.44 0.91 12.08
N ARG A 6 11.59 0.22 11.99
CA ARG A 6 12.14 -0.57 13.10
C ARG A 6 12.56 0.31 14.28
N ILE A 7 13.29 1.40 13.99
CA ILE A 7 13.71 2.37 15.02
C ILE A 7 12.50 2.99 15.71
N VAL A 8 11.49 3.42 14.95
CA VAL A 8 10.26 4.00 15.51
C VAL A 8 9.57 3.05 16.48
N LYS A 9 9.44 1.76 16.11
CA LYS A 9 8.84 0.76 17.01
C LYS A 9 9.62 0.59 18.30
N LEU A 10 10.95 0.60 18.24
CA LEU A 10 11.80 0.49 19.42
C LEU A 10 11.72 1.74 20.31
N LEU A 11 11.72 2.94 19.72
CA LEU A 11 11.53 4.20 20.44
C LEU A 11 10.18 4.29 21.14
N LEU A 12 9.12 3.83 20.49
CA LEU A 12 7.79 3.76 21.09
C LEU A 12 7.71 2.73 22.24
N MET A 13 8.65 1.80 22.34
CA MET A 13 8.79 0.90 23.50
C MET A 13 9.67 1.50 24.60
N ASP A 14 10.55 2.46 24.28
CA ASP A 14 11.38 3.12 25.27
C ASP A 14 10.52 3.98 26.22
N LYS A 15 10.82 3.87 27.51
CA LYS A 15 10.13 4.63 28.57
C LYS A 15 10.71 6.03 28.71
N ASP A 16 11.98 6.18 28.38
CA ASP A 16 12.76 7.41 28.58
C ASP A 16 12.74 8.32 27.34
N PHE A 17 11.85 8.03 26.40
CA PHE A 17 11.68 8.80 25.16
C PHE A 17 10.58 9.85 25.33
N ASN A 18 10.96 11.12 25.22
CA ASN A 18 10.08 12.25 25.54
C ASN A 18 9.05 12.56 24.45
N ASP A 19 9.41 12.43 23.16
CA ASP A 19 8.53 12.78 22.02
C ASP A 19 7.59 11.63 21.61
N LYS A 20 7.24 10.76 22.57
CA LYS A 20 6.55 9.49 22.33
C LYS A 20 5.15 9.65 21.74
N GLU A 21 4.38 10.62 22.22
CA GLU A 21 3.03 10.89 21.70
C GLU A 21 3.09 11.41 20.28
N LYS A 22 3.92 12.43 20.02
CA LYS A 22 4.12 12.99 18.69
C LYS A 22 4.58 11.94 17.68
N LEU A 23 5.58 11.13 18.06
CA LEU A 23 6.09 10.06 17.19
C LEU A 23 5.01 9.00 16.92
N ARG A 24 4.19 8.67 17.92
CA ARG A 24 3.09 7.70 17.77
C ARG A 24 2.05 8.20 16.77
N ASP A 25 1.65 9.46 16.86
CA ASP A 25 0.62 10.02 15.99
C ASP A 25 1.12 10.13 14.54
N LEU A 26 2.36 10.62 14.35
CA LEU A 26 3.01 10.61 13.04
C LEU A 26 3.14 9.21 12.46
N TYR A 27 3.51 8.22 13.27
CA TYR A 27 3.66 6.83 12.80
C TYR A 27 2.31 6.21 12.43
N LYS A 28 1.24 6.49 13.18
CA LYS A 28 -0.11 6.06 12.81
C LYS A 28 -0.54 6.68 11.47
N GLU A 29 -0.29 7.96 11.29
CA GLU A 29 -0.62 8.66 10.05
C GLU A 29 0.19 8.11 8.87
N TYR A 30 1.49 7.86 9.07
CA TYR A 30 2.35 7.21 8.08
C TYR A 30 1.80 5.85 7.62
N ILE A 31 1.41 4.98 8.56
CA ILE A 31 0.86 3.66 8.22
C ILE A 31 -0.48 3.82 7.49
N LYS A 32 -1.37 4.68 7.99
CA LYS A 32 -2.67 4.93 7.33
C LYS A 32 -2.49 5.40 5.89
N THR A 33 -1.63 6.40 5.65
CA THR A 33 -1.40 6.93 4.31
C THR A 33 -0.75 5.90 3.38
N LYS A 34 0.16 5.06 3.90
CA LYS A 34 0.77 3.96 3.14
C LYS A 34 -0.27 2.90 2.73
N ASP A 35 -1.16 2.53 3.65
CA ASP A 35 -2.22 1.56 3.39
C ASP A 35 -3.22 2.10 2.34
N GLU A 36 -3.54 3.39 2.41
CA GLU A 36 -4.41 4.09 1.46
C GLU A 36 -3.81 4.13 0.05
N ILE A 37 -2.52 4.46 -0.08
CA ILE A 37 -1.79 4.38 -1.37
C ILE A 37 -1.86 2.96 -1.94
N SER A 38 -1.54 1.95 -1.13
CA SER A 38 -1.56 0.55 -1.58
C SER A 38 -2.95 0.11 -2.02
N TYR A 39 -4.00 0.57 -1.35
CA TYR A 39 -5.37 0.29 -1.75
C TYR A 39 -5.70 0.89 -3.13
N LEU A 40 -5.32 2.15 -3.37
CA LEU A 40 -5.53 2.81 -4.66
C LEU A 40 -4.71 2.20 -5.79
N GLU A 41 -3.47 1.78 -5.52
CA GLU A 41 -2.62 1.06 -6.48
C GLU A 41 -3.26 -0.27 -6.92
N ASN A 42 -3.83 -1.02 -5.98
CA ASN A 42 -4.56 -2.26 -6.30
C ASN A 42 -5.78 -1.98 -7.19
N ILE A 43 -6.52 -0.90 -6.92
CA ILE A 43 -7.63 -0.49 -7.79
C ILE A 43 -7.11 -0.19 -9.20
N LEU A 44 -5.99 0.51 -9.36
CA LEU A 44 -5.43 0.78 -10.68
C LEU A 44 -5.05 -0.51 -11.44
N GLU A 45 -4.54 -1.53 -10.76
CA GLU A 45 -4.28 -2.85 -11.36
C GLU A 45 -5.57 -3.52 -11.87
N ASP A 46 -6.65 -3.41 -11.10
CA ASP A 46 -7.97 -3.88 -11.52
C ASP A 46 -8.49 -3.11 -12.75
N PHE A 47 -8.25 -1.79 -12.81
CA PHE A 47 -8.59 -0.96 -13.98
C PHE A 47 -7.83 -1.39 -15.25
N GLU A 48 -6.54 -1.70 -15.13
CA GLU A 48 -5.73 -2.17 -16.28
C GLU A 48 -6.21 -3.53 -16.80
N THR A 49 -6.60 -4.41 -15.88
CA THR A 49 -7.22 -5.70 -16.22
C THR A 49 -8.56 -5.49 -16.92
N LEU A 50 -9.39 -4.57 -16.43
CA LEU A 50 -10.68 -4.24 -17.03
C LEU A 50 -10.51 -3.66 -18.45
N ASP A 51 -9.60 -2.70 -18.64
CA ASP A 51 -9.35 -2.10 -19.96
C ASP A 51 -8.88 -3.15 -20.98
N THR A 52 -7.97 -4.02 -20.57
CA THR A 52 -7.50 -5.15 -21.39
C THR A 52 -8.68 -6.05 -21.81
N ASN A 53 -9.57 -6.37 -20.87
CA ASN A 53 -10.73 -7.21 -21.15
C ASN A 53 -11.73 -6.53 -22.08
N ILE A 54 -12.01 -5.24 -21.92
CA ILE A 54 -12.88 -4.47 -22.81
C ILE A 54 -12.31 -4.47 -24.23
N ASN A 55 -11.00 -4.25 -24.39
CA ASN A 55 -10.32 -4.29 -25.67
C ASN A 55 -10.41 -5.67 -26.34
N HIS A 56 -10.26 -6.75 -25.57
CA HIS A 56 -10.48 -8.11 -26.07
C HIS A 56 -11.93 -8.34 -26.52
N ILE A 57 -12.92 -7.92 -25.74
CA ILE A 57 -14.35 -8.06 -26.10
C ILE A 57 -14.64 -7.31 -27.40
N LYS A 58 -14.16 -6.08 -27.57
CA LYS A 58 -14.30 -5.31 -28.82
C LYS A 58 -13.66 -6.04 -30.01
N ARG A 59 -12.45 -6.58 -29.83
CA ARG A 59 -11.78 -7.37 -30.88
C ARG A 59 -12.56 -8.63 -31.25
N TYR A 60 -13.10 -9.35 -30.28
CA TYR A 60 -13.92 -10.54 -30.55
C TYR A 60 -15.25 -10.19 -31.22
N SER A 61 -15.86 -9.05 -30.85
CA SER A 61 -17.04 -8.51 -31.53
C SER A 61 -16.80 -8.34 -33.03
N GLU A 62 -15.69 -7.71 -33.40
CA GLU A 62 -15.29 -7.54 -34.82
C GLU A 62 -15.13 -8.88 -35.56
N ILE A 63 -14.53 -9.88 -34.92
CA ILE A 63 -14.39 -11.21 -35.51
C ILE A 63 -15.77 -11.84 -35.76
N VAL A 64 -16.68 -11.77 -34.78
CA VAL A 64 -18.05 -12.31 -34.92
C VAL A 64 -18.81 -11.59 -36.04
N LYS A 65 -18.72 -10.26 -36.12
CA LYS A 65 -19.31 -9.49 -37.23
C LYS A 65 -18.80 -9.93 -38.59
N SER A 66 -17.51 -10.26 -38.71
CA SER A 66 -16.94 -10.75 -39.97
C SER A 66 -17.45 -12.14 -40.39
N LEU A 67 -17.90 -12.95 -39.42
CA LEU A 67 -18.39 -14.32 -39.62
C LEU A 67 -19.90 -14.37 -39.86
N LEU A 68 -20.67 -13.48 -39.22
CA LEU A 68 -22.13 -13.44 -39.30
C LEU A 68 -22.68 -13.47 -40.74
N PRO A 69 -22.20 -12.62 -41.69
CA PRO A 69 -22.65 -12.64 -43.08
C PRO A 69 -22.29 -13.91 -43.85
N LYS A 70 -21.24 -14.63 -43.42
CA LYS A 70 -20.87 -15.91 -44.01
C LYS A 70 -21.83 -16.98 -43.52
N LEU A 71 -22.13 -17.00 -42.23
CA LEU A 71 -23.05 -17.97 -41.63
C LEU A 71 -24.48 -17.77 -42.12
N SER A 72 -24.96 -16.53 -42.22
CA SER A 72 -26.34 -16.23 -42.68
C SER A 72 -26.62 -16.71 -44.11
N LYS A 73 -25.60 -16.94 -44.94
CA LYS A 73 -25.74 -17.52 -46.29
C LYS A 73 -26.00 -19.02 -46.28
N PHE A 74 -25.61 -19.72 -45.22
CA PHE A 74 -25.67 -21.18 -45.12
C PHE A 74 -26.62 -21.68 -44.03
N THR A 75 -27.01 -20.82 -43.09
CA THR A 75 -27.90 -21.16 -41.98
C THR A 75 -28.91 -20.04 -41.72
N ASN A 76 -30.18 -20.40 -41.49
CA ASN A 76 -31.18 -19.47 -40.99
C ASN A 76 -31.00 -19.35 -39.47
N ILE A 77 -30.37 -18.27 -39.00
CA ILE A 77 -30.09 -18.05 -37.57
C ILE A 77 -31.29 -17.32 -36.95
N PRO A 78 -32.11 -17.97 -36.10
CA PRO A 78 -33.35 -17.37 -35.57
C PRO A 78 -33.12 -16.11 -34.72
N ILE A 79 -31.91 -15.95 -34.19
CA ILE A 79 -31.51 -14.86 -33.28
C ILE A 79 -30.53 -13.86 -33.93
N PHE A 80 -30.43 -13.84 -35.26
CA PHE A 80 -29.42 -13.02 -35.97
C PHE A 80 -29.46 -11.54 -35.58
N VAL A 81 -30.66 -10.95 -35.53
CA VAL A 81 -30.87 -9.54 -35.18
C VAL A 81 -30.43 -9.25 -33.74
N ASP A 82 -30.69 -10.18 -32.82
CA ASP A 82 -30.30 -10.01 -31.42
C ASP A 82 -28.78 -10.08 -31.25
N ILE A 83 -28.10 -10.96 -32.00
CA ILE A 83 -26.63 -11.02 -32.02
C ILE A 83 -26.05 -9.70 -32.54
N VAL A 84 -26.60 -9.13 -33.62
CA VAL A 84 -26.12 -7.83 -34.16
C VAL A 84 -26.26 -6.72 -33.13
N LYS A 85 -27.41 -6.62 -32.46
CA LYS A 85 -27.63 -5.63 -31.38
C LYS A 85 -26.65 -5.79 -30.22
N MET A 86 -26.34 -7.03 -29.82
CA MET A 86 -25.33 -7.28 -28.79
C MET A 86 -23.95 -6.79 -29.21
N LEU A 87 -23.56 -7.01 -30.47
CA LEU A 87 -22.25 -6.57 -30.99
C LEU A 87 -22.17 -5.04 -31.10
N GLU A 88 -23.24 -4.38 -31.53
CA GLU A 88 -23.35 -2.91 -31.52
C GLU A 88 -23.23 -2.35 -30.09
N THR A 89 -23.79 -3.04 -29.10
CA THR A 89 -23.67 -2.64 -27.68
C THR A 89 -22.20 -2.71 -27.23
N VAL A 90 -21.46 -3.75 -27.63
CA VAL A 90 -20.04 -3.90 -27.31
C VAL A 90 -19.18 -2.79 -27.93
N ASP A 91 -19.46 -2.38 -29.16
CA ASP A 91 -18.72 -1.30 -29.82
C ASP A 91 -18.87 0.03 -29.10
N ASN A 92 -20.08 0.27 -28.59
CA ASN A 92 -20.48 1.50 -27.93
C ASN A 92 -20.05 1.56 -26.45
N ILE A 93 -19.31 0.56 -25.95
CA ILE A 93 -18.69 0.65 -24.62
C ILE A 93 -17.70 1.83 -24.64
N ASP A 94 -18.05 2.91 -23.95
CA ASP A 94 -17.18 4.06 -23.74
C ASP A 94 -16.33 3.84 -22.49
N THR A 95 -15.03 4.10 -22.59
CA THR A 95 -14.07 3.99 -21.49
C THR A 95 -13.55 5.36 -21.03
N LYS A 96 -14.05 6.47 -21.58
CA LYS A 96 -13.61 7.83 -21.20
C LYS A 96 -13.83 8.15 -19.72
N GLU A 97 -14.97 7.72 -19.17
CA GLU A 97 -15.25 7.91 -17.74
C GLU A 97 -14.27 7.09 -16.89
N LEU A 98 -13.94 5.86 -17.31
CA LEU A 98 -12.94 5.02 -16.64
C LEU A 98 -11.55 5.65 -16.68
N GLU A 99 -11.14 6.22 -17.83
CA GLU A 99 -9.84 6.88 -17.96
C GLU A 99 -9.77 8.17 -17.12
N SER A 100 -10.89 8.90 -17.01
CA SER A 100 -10.98 10.08 -16.15
C SER A 100 -10.81 9.70 -14.67
N LEU A 101 -11.50 8.64 -14.22
CA LEU A 101 -11.34 8.09 -12.86
C LEU A 101 -9.91 7.59 -12.62
N ARG A 102 -9.29 6.92 -13.60
CA ARG A 102 -7.89 6.48 -13.53
C ARG A 102 -6.95 7.67 -13.30
N TRP A 103 -7.18 8.78 -13.99
CA TRP A 103 -6.38 9.99 -13.81
C TRP A 103 -6.56 10.61 -12.42
N GLU A 104 -7.80 10.67 -11.92
CA GLU A 104 -8.10 11.15 -10.57
C GLU A 104 -7.40 10.31 -9.48
N ILE A 105 -7.47 8.98 -9.58
CA ILE A 105 -6.80 8.07 -8.65
C ILE A 105 -5.27 8.27 -8.69
N ASN A 106 -4.67 8.39 -9.88
CA ASN A 106 -3.23 8.64 -9.99
C ASN A 106 -2.83 9.95 -9.31
N LYS A 107 -3.62 11.02 -9.50
CA LYS A 107 -3.39 12.30 -8.86
C LYS A 107 -3.51 12.20 -7.33
N GLU A 108 -4.50 11.47 -6.82
CA GLU A 108 -4.66 11.24 -5.39
C GLU A 108 -3.48 10.46 -4.79
N ILE A 109 -2.98 9.43 -5.49
CA ILE A 109 -1.76 8.71 -5.11
C ILE A 109 -0.55 9.65 -5.06
N GLU A 110 -0.41 10.58 -6.01
CA GLU A 110 0.68 11.56 -6.02
C GLU A 110 0.62 12.48 -4.79
N GLU A 111 -0.56 13.04 -4.49
CA GLU A 111 -0.79 13.89 -3.32
C GLU A 111 -0.54 13.13 -1.99
N LEU A 112 -0.98 11.86 -1.90
CA LEU A 112 -0.73 11.01 -0.74
C LEU A 112 0.76 10.68 -0.59
N ASN A 113 1.50 10.49 -1.69
CA ASN A 113 2.94 10.26 -1.65
C ASN A 113 3.71 11.48 -1.13
N ASP A 114 3.32 12.68 -1.55
CA ASP A 114 3.89 13.93 -1.03
C ASP A 114 3.59 14.12 0.46
N LYS A 115 2.37 13.77 0.88
CA LYS A 115 2.00 13.73 2.30
C LYS A 115 2.85 12.72 3.08
N LEU A 116 2.98 11.50 2.56
CA LEU A 116 3.77 10.43 3.19
C LEU A 116 5.24 10.83 3.34
N LYS A 117 5.81 11.49 2.33
CA LYS A 117 7.16 12.04 2.36
C LYS A 117 7.32 13.10 3.45
N THR A 118 6.35 13.98 3.60
CA THR A 118 6.35 15.00 4.66
C THR A 118 6.35 14.36 6.04
N ILE A 119 5.43 13.41 6.28
CA ILE A 119 5.36 12.67 7.54
C ILE A 119 6.68 11.92 7.81
N ARG A 120 7.24 11.27 6.79
CA ARG A 120 8.52 10.56 6.91
C ARG A 120 9.67 11.48 7.31
N ASN A 121 9.73 12.69 6.76
CA ASN A 121 10.74 13.68 7.12
C ASN A 121 10.60 14.14 8.58
N GLU A 122 9.38 14.33 9.06
CA GLU A 122 9.12 14.67 10.46
C GLU A 122 9.53 13.54 11.42
N ILE A 123 9.16 12.30 11.10
CA ILE A 123 9.60 11.11 11.83
C ILE A 123 11.13 11.05 11.87
N MET A 124 11.78 11.25 10.72
CA MET A 124 13.22 11.19 10.59
C MET A 124 13.91 12.28 11.43
N ALA A 125 13.37 13.50 11.48
CA ALA A 125 13.89 14.56 12.33
C ALA A 125 13.84 14.19 13.82
N ILE A 126 12.73 13.59 14.28
CA ILE A 126 12.60 13.09 15.65
C ILE A 126 13.64 12.01 15.93
N VAL A 127 13.77 11.03 15.03
CA VAL A 127 14.73 9.92 15.17
C VAL A 127 16.17 10.42 15.24
N VAL A 128 16.56 11.37 14.37
CA VAL A 128 17.90 11.95 14.35
C VAL A 128 18.18 12.77 15.61
N ASN A 129 17.22 13.56 16.09
CA ASN A 129 17.39 14.31 17.33
C ASN A 129 17.59 13.37 18.52
N GLU A 130 16.81 12.29 18.57
CA GLU A 130 16.95 11.29 19.62
C GLU A 130 18.29 10.53 19.54
N SER A 131 18.75 10.19 18.33
CA SER A 131 20.04 9.52 18.15
C SER A 131 21.21 10.42 18.57
N LEU A 132 21.15 11.71 18.21
CA LEU A 132 22.14 12.70 18.66
C LEU A 132 22.14 12.86 20.18
N SER A 133 20.97 12.81 20.82
CA SER A 133 20.83 12.89 22.27
C SER A 133 21.44 11.67 22.98
N LYS A 134 21.15 10.46 22.49
CA LYS A 134 21.54 9.20 23.16
C LYS A 134 22.93 8.71 22.82
N ILE A 135 23.35 8.82 21.56
CA ILE A 135 24.61 8.25 21.06
C ILE A 135 25.54 9.29 20.42
N ARG A 136 25.17 10.58 20.41
CA ARG A 136 25.96 11.69 19.81
C ARG A 136 26.32 11.48 18.34
N SER A 137 25.52 10.70 17.62
CA SER A 137 25.70 10.34 16.23
C SER A 137 24.35 10.36 15.52
N SER A 138 24.32 10.83 14.28
CA SER A 138 23.15 10.75 13.39
C SER A 138 23.12 9.44 12.60
N ASN A 139 24.06 8.52 12.86
CA ASN A 139 24.10 7.21 12.20
C ASN A 139 22.96 6.32 12.71
N LEU A 140 21.98 6.08 11.84
CA LEU A 140 20.80 5.28 12.17
C LEU A 140 21.11 3.81 12.48
N GLU A 141 22.15 3.23 11.89
CA GLU A 141 22.51 1.83 12.14
C GLU A 141 23.13 1.65 13.52
N GLU A 142 24.00 2.58 13.92
CA GLU A 142 24.53 2.64 15.29
C GLU A 142 23.39 2.85 16.29
N PHE A 143 22.45 3.73 15.96
CA PHE A 143 21.32 4.01 16.83
C PHE A 143 20.36 2.82 16.95
N LEU A 144 20.11 2.11 15.86
CA LEU A 144 19.31 0.88 15.87
C LEU A 144 19.95 -0.17 16.79
N LYS A 145 21.27 -0.42 16.64
CA LYS A 145 22.01 -1.35 17.51
C LYS A 145 21.95 -0.94 18.97
N TYR A 146 22.08 0.35 19.27
CA TYR A 146 21.94 0.88 20.62
C TYR A 146 20.56 0.58 21.22
N LEU A 147 19.48 0.82 20.46
CA LEU A 147 18.12 0.55 20.91
C LEU A 147 17.84 -0.95 21.09
N GLU A 148 18.37 -1.79 20.20
CA GLU A 148 18.27 -3.25 20.30
C GLU A 148 18.97 -3.78 21.55
N ASN A 149 20.22 -3.36 21.80
CA ASN A 149 20.98 -3.75 22.99
C ASN A 149 20.30 -3.31 24.28
N ASN A 150 19.76 -2.08 24.33
CA ASN A 150 19.03 -1.58 25.49
C ASN A 150 17.77 -2.39 25.79
N LYS A 151 17.09 -2.88 24.74
CA LYS A 151 15.91 -3.74 24.90
C LYS A 151 16.29 -5.11 25.45
N GLU A 152 17.40 -5.69 25.00
CA GLU A 152 17.89 -6.98 25.50
C GLU A 152 18.32 -6.90 26.96
N ASN A 153 19.07 -5.86 27.34
CA ASN A 153 19.49 -5.63 28.72
C ASN A 153 18.28 -5.43 29.65
N LYS A 154 17.28 -4.64 29.24
CA LYS A 154 16.03 -4.46 30.00
C LYS A 154 15.21 -5.75 30.11
N LYS A 155 15.36 -6.71 29.19
CA LYS A 155 14.68 -8.01 29.25
C LYS A 155 15.37 -8.97 30.21
N LEU A 156 16.71 -8.98 30.21
CA LEU A 156 17.53 -9.78 31.13
C LEU A 156 17.33 -9.34 32.59
N GLU A 157 17.27 -8.04 32.87
CA GLU A 157 16.96 -7.53 34.23
C GLU A 157 15.62 -8.05 34.75
N ILE A 158 14.57 -8.11 33.92
CA ILE A 158 13.23 -8.58 34.33
C ILE A 158 13.21 -10.09 34.63
N ASP A 159 14.05 -10.87 33.96
CA ASP A 159 14.12 -12.32 34.13
C ASP A 159 15.01 -12.71 35.33
N GLU A 160 16.04 -11.93 35.68
CA GLU A 160 16.82 -12.10 36.93
C GLU A 160 15.96 -11.87 38.20
N TYR A 161 15.02 -10.93 38.20
CA TYR A 161 14.11 -10.71 39.35
C TYR A 161 12.98 -11.75 39.49
N LYS A 162 12.87 -12.73 38.57
CA LYS A 162 11.91 -13.84 38.69
C LYS A 162 12.51 -15.09 39.35
N GLU A 163 13.80 -15.10 39.64
CA GLU A 163 14.49 -16.22 40.29
C GLU A 163 14.99 -15.87 41.69
N GLU A 164 14.12 -15.76 42.69
CA GLU A 164 14.50 -15.95 44.10
C GLU A 164 13.32 -16.48 44.96
N PRO A 165 13.57 -17.16 46.08
CA PRO A 165 14.09 -18.52 46.23
C PRO A 165 12.97 -19.49 46.64
N LYS A 166 13.11 -20.79 46.35
CA LYS A 166 12.27 -21.80 47.02
C LYS A 166 12.54 -21.73 48.53
N VAL A 167 11.56 -21.30 49.30
CA VAL A 167 11.53 -21.47 50.75
C VAL A 167 11.62 -22.97 51.00
N VAL A 168 12.72 -23.39 51.59
CA VAL A 168 12.92 -24.76 52.08
C VAL A 168 12.23 -24.82 53.44
N ASP A 169 11.08 -25.49 53.48
CA ASP A 169 10.50 -26.03 54.72
C ASP A 169 11.08 -27.41 55.02
#